data_AF-A0A2P5N8F2-F1
#
_entry.id   AF-A0A2P5N8F2-F1
#
_cell.length_a   1.000
_cell.length_b   1.000
_cell.length_c   1.000
_cell.angle_alpha   90.00
_cell.angle_beta   90.00
_cell.angle_gamma   90.00
#
_symmetry.space_group_name_H-M   'P 1'
#
loop_
_entity.id
_entity.type
_entity.pdbx_description
1 polymer ?
#
loop_
_entity_poly.entity_id
_entity_poly.type
_entity_poly.pdbx_seq_one_letter_code
_entity_poly.pdbx_strand_id
1 'polypeptide(L)'
;GARRRDILLQFNTEAALVCTLGGVIGVVLGFGLGGLLAWFGMTVVFSPLPALLAFSSAFGTGLLFGFLPARKAALMDPVVALAAE
;
A
#
# COMPACT_ATOMS: atom_id res chain seq x y z
N GLY A 1 23.32 10.59 -13.70
CA GLY A 1 22.94 10.49 -12.28
C GLY A 1 21.50 10.90 -12.14
N ALA A 2 20.63 10.00 -11.68
CA ALA A 2 19.24 10.32 -11.38
C ALA A 2 19.19 11.42 -10.31
N ARG A 3 18.27 12.37 -10.45
CA ARG A 3 18.08 13.40 -9.43
C ARG A 3 17.37 12.78 -8.23
N ARG A 4 17.57 13.33 -7.03
CA ARG A 4 16.85 12.93 -5.81
C ARG A 4 15.32 12.84 -6.02
N ARG A 5 14.79 13.74 -6.85
CA ARG A 5 13.37 13.79 -7.22
C ARG A 5 12.92 12.58 -8.04
N ASP A 6 13.78 12.03 -8.90
CA ASP A 6 13.45 10.88 -9.74
C ASP A 6 13.30 9.62 -8.88
N ILE A 7 14.21 9.43 -7.90
CA ILE A 7 14.15 8.32 -6.94
C ILE A 7 12.89 8.42 -6.07
N LEU A 8 12.57 9.62 -5.58
CA LEU A 8 11.35 9.86 -4.81
C LEU A 8 10.09 9.54 -5.61
N LEU A 9 10.03 9.97 -6.86
CA LEU A 9 8.90 9.71 -7.73
C LEU A 9 8.75 8.21 -7.98
N GLN A 10 9.82 7.50 -8.31
CA GLN A 10 9.78 6.06 -8.57
C GLN A 10 9.25 5.27 -7.36
N PHE A 11 9.85 5.46 -6.17
CA PHE A 11 9.43 4.74 -4.98
C PHE A 11 8.00 5.10 -4.56
N ASN A 12 7.60 6.38 -4.69
CA ASN A 12 6.24 6.77 -4.37
C ASN A 12 5.22 6.21 -5.38
N THR A 13 5.59 6.09 -6.65
CA THR A 13 4.74 5.42 -7.66
C THR A 13 4.64 3.92 -7.41
N GLU A 14 5.73 3.24 -7.06
CA GLU A 14 5.70 1.82 -6.70
C GLU A 14 4.84 1.59 -5.45
N ALA A 15 5.01 2.42 -4.42
CA ALA A 15 4.16 2.37 -3.23
C ALA A 15 2.69 2.57 -3.57
N ALA A 16 2.35 3.58 -4.38
CA ALA A 16 0.97 3.84 -4.80
C ALA A 16 0.38 2.67 -5.61
N LEU A 17 1.17 2.06 -6.52
CA LEU A 17 0.76 0.89 -7.29
C LEU A 17 0.49 -0.32 -6.38
N VAL A 18 1.39 -0.62 -5.43
CA VAL A 18 1.22 -1.74 -4.49
C VAL A 18 0.01 -1.49 -3.57
N CYS A 19 -0.18 -0.26 -3.09
CA CYS A 19 -1.33 0.08 -2.24
C CYS A 19 -2.66 -0.05 -2.98
N THR A 20 -2.73 0.42 -4.23
CA THR A 20 -3.96 0.35 -5.05
C THR A 20 -4.29 -1.10 -5.41
N LEU A 21 -3.31 -1.88 -5.86
CA LEU A 21 -3.49 -3.31 -6.15
C LEU A 21 -3.89 -4.09 -4.90
N GLY A 22 -3.18 -3.89 -3.78
CA GLY A 22 -3.50 -4.52 -2.50
C GLY A 22 -4.91 -4.15 -2.00
N GLY A 23 -5.32 -2.89 -2.15
CA GLY A 23 -6.67 -2.42 -1.83
C GLY A 23 -7.75 -3.10 -2.66
N VAL A 24 -7.57 -3.18 -3.98
CA VAL A 24 -8.51 -3.86 -4.89
C VAL A 24 -8.62 -5.34 -4.54
N ILE A 25 -7.48 -6.03 -4.38
CA ILE A 25 -7.45 -7.45 -4.00
C ILE A 25 -8.14 -7.66 -2.65
N GLY A 26 -7.86 -6.83 -1.66
CA GLY A 26 -8.47 -6.91 -0.33
C GLY A 26 -9.98 -6.73 -0.36
N VAL A 27 -10.49 -5.79 -1.16
CA VAL A 27 -11.94 -5.58 -1.34
C VAL A 27 -12.59 -6.80 -1.98
N VAL A 28 -12.02 -7.32 -3.07
CA VAL A 28 -12.53 -8.50 -3.77
C VAL A 28 -12.56 -9.72 -2.84
N LEU A 29 -11.48 -9.96 -2.10
CA LEU A 29 -11.40 -11.05 -1.13
C LEU A 29 -12.40 -10.86 0.02
N GLY A 30 -12.56 -9.65 0.55
CA GLY A 30 -13.50 -9.35 1.62
C GLY A 30 -14.95 -9.64 1.24
N PHE A 31 -15.37 -9.19 0.06
CA PHE A 31 -16.71 -9.51 -0.47
C PHE A 31 -16.86 -11.00 -0.80
N GLY A 32 -15.84 -11.63 -1.38
CA GLY A 32 -15.87 -13.06 -1.71
C GLY A 32 -16.00 -13.95 -0.48
N LEU A 33 -15.20 -13.67 0.58
CA LEU A 33 -15.29 -14.37 1.86
C LEU A 33 -16.63 -14.11 2.55
N GLY A 34 -17.12 -12.87 2.53
CA GLY A 34 -18.45 -12.54 3.07
C GLY A 34 -19.57 -13.33 2.37
N GLY A 35 -19.52 -13.44 1.05
CA GLY A 35 -20.49 -14.24 0.27
C GLY A 35 -20.39 -15.73 0.56
N LEU A 36 -19.16 -16.25 0.71
CA LEU A 36 -18.95 -17.66 1.09
C LEU A 36 -19.52 -17.97 2.47
N LEU A 37 -19.28 -17.11 3.46
CA LEU A 37 -19.83 -17.26 4.81
C LEU A 37 -21.36 -17.18 4.83
N ALA A 38 -21.95 -16.29 4.00
CA ALA A 38 -23.39 -16.22 3.82
C ALA A 38 -23.97 -17.52 3.24
N TRP A 39 -23.24 -18.18 2.33
CA TRP A 39 -23.65 -19.49 1.78
C TRP A 39 -23.67 -20.60 2.84
N PHE A 40 -22.78 -20.52 3.84
CA PHE A 40 -22.80 -21.41 5.01
C PHE A 40 -23.89 -21.06 6.05
N GLY A 41 -24.76 -20.09 5.77
CA GLY A 41 -25.85 -19.69 6.66
C GLY A 41 -25.46 -18.71 7.77
N MET A 42 -24.25 -18.14 7.72
CA MET A 42 -23.86 -17.05 8.64
C MET A 42 -24.45 -15.71 8.18
N THR A 43 -24.99 -14.94 9.12
CA THR A 43 -25.46 -13.58 8.85
C THR A 43 -24.27 -12.63 8.68
N VAL A 44 -23.95 -12.28 7.44
CA VAL A 44 -22.91 -11.29 7.11
C VAL A 44 -23.58 -9.96 6.76
N VAL A 45 -23.26 -8.91 7.50
CA VAL A 45 -23.76 -7.55 7.24
C VAL A 45 -22.69 -6.74 6.52
N PHE A 46 -22.96 -6.41 5.25
CA PHE A 46 -22.10 -5.53 4.49
C PHE A 46 -22.36 -4.07 4.86
N SER A 47 -21.47 -3.48 5.65
CA SER A 47 -21.50 -2.06 5.98
C SER A 47 -20.34 -1.32 5.29
N PRO A 48 -20.57 -0.15 4.68
CA PRO A 48 -19.52 0.62 4.01
C PRO A 48 -18.52 1.23 5.01
N LEU A 49 -18.92 1.45 6.27
CA LEU A 49 -18.09 2.14 7.25
C LEU A 49 -16.82 1.34 7.64
N PRO A 50 -16.90 0.04 8.02
CA PRO A 50 -15.71 -0.78 8.26
C PRO A 50 -14.83 -0.92 7.02
N ALA A 51 -15.43 -1.03 5.83
CA ALA A 51 -14.70 -1.13 4.57
C ALA A 51 -13.88 0.14 4.29
N LEU A 52 -14.49 1.32 4.48
CA LEU A 52 -13.80 2.61 4.34
C LEU A 52 -12.67 2.78 5.36
N LEU A 53 -12.90 2.40 6.62
CA LEU A 53 -11.88 2.45 7.67
C LEU A 53 -10.70 1.54 7.35
N ALA A 54 -10.97 0.28 6.96
CA ALA A 54 -9.94 -0.67 6.57
C ALA A 54 -9.13 -0.17 5.35
N PHE A 55 -9.82 0.37 4.33
CA PHE A 55 -9.17 0.94 3.16
C PHE A 55 -8.30 2.15 3.50
N SER A 56 -8.81 3.09 4.31
CA SER A 56 -8.05 4.28 4.75
C SER A 56 -6.83 3.91 5.60
N SER A 57 -6.95 2.88 6.43
CA SER A 57 -5.85 2.33 7.23
C SER A 57 -4.76 1.73 6.34
N ALA A 58 -5.14 0.88 5.39
CA ALA A 58 -4.22 0.28 4.43
C ALA A 58 -3.54 1.33 3.55
N PHE A 59 -4.30 2.32 3.07
CA PHE A 59 -3.77 3.42 2.27
C PHE A 59 -2.81 4.32 3.08
N GLY A 60 -3.17 4.68 4.31
CA GLY A 60 -2.35 5.51 5.19
C GLY A 60 -1.04 4.83 5.58
N THR A 61 -1.09 3.56 5.97
CA THR A 61 0.11 2.75 6.26
C THR A 61 0.99 2.60 5.03
N GLY A 62 0.41 2.31 3.87
CA GLY A 62 1.13 2.20 2.61
C GLY A 62 1.82 3.50 2.17
N LEU A 63 1.17 4.66 2.30
CA LEU A 63 1.78 5.97 2.03
C LEU A 63 2.92 6.27 3.00
N LEU A 64 2.74 6.00 4.30
CA LEU A 64 3.78 6.24 5.31
C LEU A 64 5.02 5.37 5.04
N PHE A 65 4.82 4.07 4.83
CA PHE A 65 5.91 3.14 4.54
C PHE A 65 6.48 3.27 3.13
N GLY A 66 5.80 3.91 2.17
CA GLY A 66 6.38 4.26 0.88
C GLY A 66 7.20 5.55 0.94
N PHE A 67 6.66 6.60 1.56
CA PHE A 67 7.26 7.94 1.57
C PHE A 67 8.50 8.05 2.46
N LEU A 68 8.46 7.49 3.67
CA LEU A 68 9.56 7.60 4.64
C LEU A 68 10.87 6.96 4.15
N PRO A 69 10.90 5.71 3.62
CA PRO A 69 12.12 5.14 3.07
C PRO A 69 12.54 5.79 1.76
N ALA A 70 11.61 6.19 0.89
CA ALA A 70 11.93 6.93 -0.33
C ALA A 70 12.70 8.22 -0.02
N ARG A 71 12.25 8.94 1.02
CA ARG A 71 12.93 10.14 1.51
C ARG A 71 14.31 9.85 2.07
N LYS A 72 14.49 8.73 2.80
CA LYS A 72 15.84 8.31 3.24
C LYS A 72 16.75 7.96 2.05
N ALA A 73 16.26 7.20 1.08
CA ALA A 73 17.02 6.79 -0.10
C ALA A 73 17.47 7.99 -0.93
N ALA A 74 16.56 8.95 -1.18
CA ALA A 74 16.88 10.15 -1.93
C ALA A 74 17.90 11.06 -1.21
N LEU A 75 18.01 11.00 0.11
CA LEU A 75 18.98 11.80 0.87
C LEU A 75 20.36 11.14 1.01
N MET A 76 20.48 9.85 0.64
CA MET A 76 21.72 9.10 0.76
C MET A 76 22.81 9.68 -0.17
N ASP A 77 24.05 9.69 0.33
CA ASP A 77 25.21 10.09 -0.47
C ASP A 77 25.52 8.95 -1.47
N PRO A 78 25.56 9.21 -2.78
CA PRO A 78 25.76 8.17 -3.79
C PRO A 78 27.04 7.35 -3.59
N VAL A 79 28.09 7.95 -2.99
CA VAL A 79 29.32 7.23 -2.67
C VAL A 79 29.09 6.18 -1.56
N VAL A 80 28.28 6.52 -0.55
CA VAL A 80 27.90 5.59 0.52
C VAL A 80 26.97 4.49 -0.01
N ALA A 81 26.07 4.83 -0.94
CA ALA A 81 25.18 3.87 -1.57
C ALA A 81 25.94 2.82 -2.41
N LEU A 82 26.98 3.24 -3.14
CA LEU A 82 27.84 2.31 -3.90
C LEU A 82 28.78 1.49 -3.00
N ALA A 83 29.21 2.04 -1.86
CA ALA A 83 30.10 1.36 -0.93
C ALA A 83 29.38 0.35 -0.01
N ALA A 84 28.04 0.34 -0.04
CA ALA A 84 27.20 -0.59 0.72
C ALA A 84 26.89 -1.89 -0.03
N GLU A 85 27.43 -2.06 -1.24
CA GLU A 85 27.47 -3.32 -2.00
C GLU A 85 28.73 -4.12 -1.67
#